data_AF-A0A2W1BI93-F1
#
_entry.id   AF-A0A2W1BI93-F1
#
_cell.length_a   1.000
_cell.length_b   1.000
_cell.length_c   1.000
_cell.angle_alpha   90.00
_cell.angle_beta   90.00
_cell.angle_gamma   90.00
#
_symmetry.space_group_name_H-M   'P 1'
#
loop_
_entity.id
_entity.type
_entity.pdbx_description
1 polymer ?
#
loop_
_entity_poly.entity_id
_entity_poly.type
_entity_poly.pdbx_seq_one_letter_code
_entity_poly.pdbx_strand_id
1 'polypeptide(L)'
;MKMKFTALRHYVRNKNLDAPCFLSDCNLVIDGDSFFKDSYRSSRCPFILGPDCDKYADHIMKRLKTFIDSKVKCYVIFRGSYKHDLDKRKEIQQNIIDARLEPNIDHVEYFTPALVTAVQKQVLEKMNIKYFVCEQDSLGAIVSVARKFKCPVLTDNLEYSLFGVSCIPANSVEYNNSETKLKCRIYGHEEVKAAFGVYNKMPILLALLNESGDYLDSLMEIIQYVGSDVVGPVVRWVKQQREATLFSKVANSIDDEDQNRIFKEVYEKIQIIYFYPLHLAVKYFQRDRAHDLLRDDKKWLAKAVASGKIELPYVTLKKSGFIRGSTLMFDCKQPDALMPAIDIIAYSHCLLTNSQVSNIKLLQRNGRKSSVKIIETHWNTEISNRDLFTKYRVGKKLKTTTPQAFDHFLKEVLPEHDFKDLLQTFL
;
A
#
# COMPACT_ATOMS: atom_id res chain seq x y z
N MET A 1 -12.49 -1.40 -2.75
CA MET A 1 -12.09 -1.58 -4.17
C MET A 1 -10.87 -0.71 -4.46
N LYS A 2 -9.94 -1.18 -5.30
CA LYS A 2 -8.79 -0.38 -5.76
C LYS A 2 -9.31 0.73 -6.67
N MET A 3 -8.72 1.92 -6.60
CA MET A 3 -8.93 2.96 -7.61
C MET A 3 -7.76 2.93 -8.59
N LYS A 4 -8.07 2.98 -9.88
CA LYS A 4 -7.07 2.89 -10.96
C LYS A 4 -7.37 3.92 -12.04
N PHE A 5 -6.38 4.75 -12.37
CA PHE A 5 -6.53 5.95 -13.19
C PHE A 5 -5.39 6.08 -14.23
N THR A 6 -5.02 4.98 -14.87
CA THR A 6 -3.89 4.92 -15.82
C THR A 6 -4.10 5.88 -16.99
N ALA A 7 -5.26 5.84 -17.63
CA ALA A 7 -5.61 6.69 -18.77
C ALA A 7 -5.62 8.18 -18.36
N LEU A 8 -6.18 8.51 -17.20
CA LEU A 8 -6.16 9.86 -16.63
C LEU A 8 -4.74 10.37 -16.41
N ARG A 9 -3.86 9.53 -15.86
CA ARG A 9 -2.45 9.87 -15.65
C ARG A 9 -1.75 10.21 -16.96
N HIS A 10 -1.93 9.39 -18.00
CA HIS A 10 -1.39 9.66 -19.33
C HIS A 10 -1.95 10.96 -19.91
N TYR A 11 -3.25 11.20 -19.76
CA TYR A 11 -3.89 12.43 -20.21
C TYR A 11 -3.30 13.68 -19.55
N VAL A 12 -3.11 13.66 -18.22
CA VAL A 12 -2.46 14.77 -17.49
C VAL A 12 -1.03 15.00 -17.98
N ARG A 13 -0.26 13.92 -18.15
CA ARG A 13 1.14 14.01 -18.62
C ARG A 13 1.24 14.63 -20.01
N ASN A 14 0.37 14.22 -20.94
CA ASN A 14 0.37 14.70 -22.33
C ASN A 14 -0.03 16.17 -22.47
N LYS A 15 -0.67 16.77 -21.46
CA LYS A 15 -1.00 18.19 -21.44
C LYS A 15 0.19 19.09 -21.11
N ASN A 16 1.33 18.54 -20.67
CA ASN A 16 2.55 19.28 -20.32
C ASN A 16 2.29 20.46 -19.36
N LEU A 17 1.46 20.22 -18.33
CA LEU A 17 1.03 21.23 -17.36
C LEU A 17 2.03 21.43 -16.21
N ASP A 18 3.25 20.90 -16.33
CA ASP A 18 4.24 20.98 -15.27
C ASP A 18 5.11 22.24 -15.39
N ALA A 19 5.43 22.79 -14.23
CA ALA A 19 6.25 23.99 -14.09
C ALA A 19 7.51 23.69 -13.28
N PRO A 20 8.62 24.43 -13.49
CA PRO A 20 9.78 24.32 -12.61
C PRO A 20 9.42 24.77 -11.18
N CYS A 21 10.00 24.10 -10.18
CA CYS A 21 9.80 24.38 -8.76
C CYS A 21 11.09 24.10 -7.97
N PHE A 22 11.23 24.74 -6.81
CA PHE A 22 12.33 24.52 -5.88
C PHE A 22 11.78 24.05 -4.53
N LEU A 23 12.33 22.97 -3.98
CA LEU A 23 12.01 22.50 -2.63
C LEU A 23 13.09 22.97 -1.66
N SER A 24 12.68 23.73 -0.65
CA SER A 24 13.51 24.18 0.47
C SER A 24 12.59 24.58 1.62
N ASP A 25 12.98 24.27 2.85
CA ASP A 25 12.28 24.72 4.07
C ASP A 25 10.76 24.43 4.05
N CYS A 26 10.37 23.27 3.50
CA CYS A 26 8.98 22.93 3.26
C CYS A 26 8.62 21.52 3.75
N ASN A 27 7.31 21.23 3.80
CA ASN A 27 6.82 19.87 3.99
C ASN A 27 6.73 19.15 2.63
N LEU A 28 6.87 17.83 2.62
CA LEU A 28 6.70 16.99 1.43
C LEU A 28 6.07 15.66 1.82
N VAL A 29 5.01 15.24 1.13
CA VAL A 29 4.52 13.86 1.23
C VAL A 29 5.24 13.03 0.18
N ILE A 30 5.76 11.86 0.56
CA ILE A 30 6.36 10.90 -0.36
C ILE A 30 5.41 9.71 -0.50
N ASP A 31 4.96 9.46 -1.74
CA ASP A 31 4.30 8.21 -2.10
C ASP A 31 5.37 7.10 -2.13
N GLY A 32 5.41 6.30 -1.07
CA GLY A 32 6.46 5.30 -0.85
C GLY A 32 6.52 4.28 -1.98
N ASP A 33 5.38 3.78 -2.46
CA ASP A 33 5.34 2.80 -3.55
C ASP A 33 5.91 3.37 -4.84
N SER A 34 5.58 4.62 -5.19
CA SER A 34 6.12 5.27 -6.39
C SER A 34 7.62 5.53 -6.23
N PHE A 35 8.01 6.19 -5.14
CA PHE A 35 9.39 6.63 -4.91
C PHE A 35 10.38 5.46 -4.80
N PHE A 36 10.03 4.42 -4.04
CA PHE A 36 10.96 3.33 -3.78
C PHE A 36 11.05 2.31 -4.92
N LYS A 37 9.99 2.16 -5.73
CA LYS A 37 10.04 1.32 -6.94
C LYS A 37 11.12 1.82 -7.90
N ASP A 38 11.17 3.12 -8.15
CA ASP A 38 12.18 3.72 -9.02
C ASP A 38 13.55 3.79 -8.33
N SER A 39 13.58 3.94 -7.00
CA SER A 39 14.82 3.89 -6.22
C SER A 39 15.51 2.55 -6.31
N TYR A 40 14.77 1.43 -6.25
CA TYR A 40 15.39 0.11 -6.39
C TYR A 40 15.97 -0.09 -7.79
N ARG A 41 15.20 0.23 -8.83
CA ARG A 41 15.65 0.10 -10.23
C ARG A 41 16.90 0.94 -10.51
N SER A 42 16.96 2.16 -9.99
CA SER A 42 18.12 3.05 -10.14
C SER A 42 19.34 2.66 -9.30
N SER A 43 19.17 1.84 -8.26
CA SER A 43 20.28 1.41 -7.39
C SER A 43 21.24 0.40 -8.04
N ARG A 44 20.83 -0.23 -9.15
CA ARG A 44 21.56 -1.33 -9.80
C ARG A 44 21.90 -2.47 -8.82
N CYS A 45 21.04 -2.71 -7.82
CA CYS A 45 21.14 -3.88 -6.96
C CYS A 45 20.57 -5.10 -7.70
N PRO A 46 21.19 -6.28 -7.56
CA PRO A 46 20.63 -7.51 -8.11
C PRO A 46 19.24 -7.76 -7.50
N PHE A 47 18.32 -8.33 -8.25
CA PHE A 47 16.97 -8.64 -7.74
C PHE A 47 16.62 -10.13 -7.80
N ILE A 48 17.32 -10.90 -8.64
CA ILE A 48 17.04 -12.33 -8.83
C ILE A 48 17.41 -13.14 -7.58
N LEU A 49 18.62 -12.94 -7.08
CA LEU A 49 19.15 -13.68 -5.92
C LEU A 49 18.73 -13.08 -4.57
N GLY A 50 18.15 -11.89 -4.58
CA GLY A 50 17.86 -11.10 -3.39
C GLY A 50 18.54 -9.72 -3.46
N PRO A 51 18.10 -8.77 -2.63
CA PRO A 51 18.70 -7.45 -2.62
C PRO A 51 20.04 -7.47 -1.89
N ASP A 52 21.02 -6.72 -2.42
CA ASP A 52 22.14 -6.24 -1.61
C ASP A 52 21.59 -5.15 -0.67
N CYS A 53 21.22 -5.57 0.54
CA CYS A 53 20.52 -4.73 1.50
C CYS A 53 21.32 -3.47 1.87
N ASP A 54 22.64 -3.60 2.06
CA ASP A 54 23.50 -2.50 2.48
C ASP A 54 23.68 -1.50 1.34
N LYS A 55 23.99 -1.98 0.13
CA LYS A 55 24.08 -1.12 -1.05
C LYS A 55 22.77 -0.39 -1.33
N TYR A 56 21.64 -1.09 -1.19
CA TYR A 56 20.32 -0.46 -1.38
C TYR A 56 20.01 0.56 -0.29
N ALA A 57 20.35 0.26 0.97
CA ALA A 57 20.19 1.18 2.09
C ALA A 57 21.01 2.46 1.85
N ASP A 58 22.27 2.34 1.45
CA ASP A 58 23.14 3.47 1.12
C ASP A 58 22.58 4.34 -0.01
N HIS A 59 22.05 3.70 -1.06
CA HIS A 59 21.42 4.41 -2.18
C HIS A 59 20.21 5.23 -1.74
N ILE A 60 19.32 4.63 -0.94
CA ILE A 60 18.15 5.34 -0.40
C ILE A 60 18.58 6.46 0.54
N MET A 61 19.51 6.20 1.46
CA MET A 61 19.98 7.19 2.43
C MET A 61 20.53 8.42 1.72
N LYS A 62 21.34 8.24 0.67
CA LYS A 62 21.85 9.35 -0.14
C LYS A 62 20.72 10.16 -0.77
N ARG A 63 19.73 9.51 -1.39
CA ARG A 63 18.57 10.20 -2.00
C ARG A 63 17.70 10.92 -0.98
N LEU A 64 17.46 10.34 0.19
CA LEU A 64 16.66 10.98 1.24
C LEU A 64 17.42 12.14 1.91
N LYS A 65 18.75 12.02 2.01
CA LYS A 65 19.62 13.04 2.59
C LYS A 65 19.54 14.36 1.83
N THR A 66 19.37 14.34 0.51
CA THR A 66 19.23 15.58 -0.28
C THR A 66 18.02 16.41 0.18
N PHE A 67 16.88 15.75 0.50
CA PHE A 67 15.72 16.44 1.04
C PHE A 67 16.00 17.04 2.42
N ILE A 68 16.68 16.29 3.29
CA ILE A 68 17.04 16.74 4.64
C ILE A 68 18.00 17.93 4.59
N ASP A 69 19.02 17.85 3.74
CA ASP A 69 20.02 18.91 3.58
C ASP A 69 19.36 20.21 3.03
N SER A 70 18.30 20.09 2.23
CA SER A 70 17.41 21.20 1.82
C SER A 70 16.31 21.56 2.83
N LYS A 71 16.38 21.05 4.06
CA LYS A 71 15.41 21.31 5.14
C LYS A 71 13.96 20.95 4.76
N VAL A 72 13.79 19.97 3.88
CA VAL A 72 12.49 19.44 3.50
C VAL A 72 12.08 18.36 4.49
N LYS A 73 10.94 18.57 5.16
CA LYS A 73 10.36 17.61 6.10
C LYS A 73 9.49 16.59 5.35
N CYS A 74 9.99 15.36 5.26
CA CYS A 74 9.35 14.27 4.54
C CYS A 74 8.35 13.47 5.41
N TYR A 75 7.18 13.17 4.84
CA TYR A 75 6.21 12.22 5.38
C TYR A 75 6.00 11.09 4.40
N VAL A 76 6.50 9.89 4.71
CA VAL A 76 6.44 8.76 3.77
C VAL A 76 5.19 7.93 4.01
N ILE A 77 4.43 7.64 2.96
CA ILE A 77 3.21 6.82 3.06
C ILE A 77 3.33 5.63 2.13
N PHE A 78 3.24 4.43 2.71
CA PHE A 78 3.19 3.17 1.97
C PHE A 78 1.74 2.70 1.82
N ARG A 79 1.45 2.15 0.65
CA ARG A 79 0.25 1.35 0.42
C ARG A 79 0.34 0.04 1.21
N GLY A 80 -0.83 -0.48 1.54
CA GLY A 80 -1.03 -1.73 2.25
C GLY A 80 -1.29 -2.94 1.35
N SER A 81 -2.00 -3.92 1.90
CA SER A 81 -2.30 -5.16 1.19
C SER A 81 -3.39 -4.98 0.13
N TYR A 82 -3.23 -5.70 -0.98
CA TYR A 82 -4.20 -5.69 -2.08
C TYR A 82 -5.24 -6.79 -1.94
N LYS A 83 -6.36 -6.65 -2.68
CA LYS A 83 -7.31 -7.74 -2.91
C LYS A 83 -6.55 -8.95 -3.48
N HIS A 84 -6.86 -10.13 -2.95
CA HIS A 84 -6.23 -11.38 -3.32
C HIS A 84 -6.92 -11.96 -4.55
N ASP A 85 -6.28 -11.80 -5.70
CA ASP A 85 -6.53 -12.60 -6.90
C ASP A 85 -5.52 -13.74 -6.88
N LEU A 86 -5.99 -14.95 -6.57
CA LEU A 86 -5.12 -16.10 -6.35
C LEU A 86 -4.42 -16.53 -7.63
N ASP A 87 -5.12 -16.50 -8.77
CA ASP A 87 -4.59 -16.94 -10.05
C ASP A 87 -3.49 -15.99 -10.53
N LYS A 88 -3.73 -14.67 -10.45
CA LYS A 88 -2.71 -13.67 -10.75
C LYS A 88 -1.49 -13.79 -9.82
N ARG A 89 -1.69 -14.11 -8.54
CA ARG A 89 -0.58 -14.30 -7.59
C ARG A 89 0.21 -15.56 -7.90
N LYS A 90 -0.46 -16.63 -8.30
CA LYS A 90 0.16 -17.88 -8.74
C LYS A 90 0.99 -17.66 -10.00
N GLU A 91 0.45 -16.94 -10.99
CA GLU A 91 1.16 -16.53 -12.19
C GLU A 91 2.43 -15.73 -11.86
N ILE A 92 2.31 -14.66 -11.06
CA ILE A 92 3.47 -13.85 -10.64
C ILE A 92 4.51 -14.70 -9.89
N GLN A 93 4.09 -15.64 -9.06
CA GLN A 93 5.01 -16.54 -8.35
C GLN A 93 5.69 -17.52 -9.30
N GLN A 94 4.96 -18.07 -10.26
CA GLN A 94 5.52 -18.95 -11.28
C GLN A 94 6.55 -18.21 -12.12
N ASN A 95 6.23 -16.99 -12.59
CA ASN A 95 7.15 -16.17 -13.37
C ASN A 95 8.45 -15.87 -12.61
N ILE A 96 8.38 -15.64 -11.29
CA ILE A 96 9.58 -15.44 -10.46
C ILE A 96 10.39 -16.74 -10.30
N ILE A 97 9.72 -17.90 -10.17
CA ILE A 97 10.39 -19.20 -10.11
C ILE A 97 11.11 -19.48 -11.42
N ASP A 98 10.43 -19.27 -12.56
CA ASP A 98 10.97 -19.50 -13.90
C ASP A 98 12.11 -18.52 -14.20
N ALA A 99 11.96 -17.25 -13.85
CA ALA A 99 13.01 -16.23 -13.95
C ALA A 99 14.30 -16.57 -13.17
N ARG A 100 14.19 -17.33 -12.07
CA ARG A 100 15.37 -17.78 -11.31
C ARG A 100 16.07 -18.98 -11.94
N LEU A 101 15.40 -19.67 -12.85
CA LEU A 101 15.95 -20.77 -13.64
C LEU A 101 16.51 -20.30 -14.98
N GLU A 102 16.22 -19.06 -15.37
CA GLU A 102 16.69 -18.46 -16.61
C GLU A 102 18.21 -18.26 -16.57
N PRO A 103 18.98 -18.87 -17.50
CA PRO A 103 20.43 -18.71 -17.54
C PRO A 103 20.85 -17.31 -17.97
N ASN A 104 20.04 -16.61 -18.78
CA ASN A 104 20.34 -15.26 -19.23
C ASN A 104 19.57 -14.20 -18.44
N ILE A 105 20.29 -13.45 -17.60
CA ILE A 105 19.70 -12.38 -16.78
C ILE A 105 18.96 -11.31 -17.59
N ASP A 106 19.34 -11.09 -18.85
CA ASP A 106 18.70 -10.10 -19.72
C ASP A 106 17.27 -10.48 -20.13
N HIS A 107 16.90 -11.76 -20.01
CA HIS A 107 15.54 -12.23 -20.27
C HIS A 107 14.62 -12.13 -19.05
N VAL A 108 15.15 -11.71 -17.90
CA VAL A 108 14.41 -11.71 -16.64
C VAL A 108 13.72 -10.38 -16.41
N GLU A 109 12.38 -10.39 -16.39
CA GLU A 109 11.60 -9.22 -16.01
C GLU A 109 11.83 -8.85 -14.54
N TYR A 110 11.90 -7.56 -14.26
CA TYR A 110 12.04 -7.02 -12.92
C TYR A 110 10.91 -7.49 -11.98
N PHE A 111 11.29 -8.02 -10.82
CA PHE A 111 10.40 -8.19 -9.68
C PHE A 111 11.04 -7.60 -8.42
N THR A 112 10.21 -7.10 -7.49
CA THR A 112 10.69 -6.58 -6.21
C THR A 112 11.16 -7.74 -5.33
N PRO A 113 12.44 -7.78 -4.91
CA PRO A 113 12.94 -8.81 -4.02
C PRO A 113 12.30 -8.82 -2.64
N ALA A 114 12.41 -9.94 -1.94
CA ALA A 114 12.10 -10.02 -0.52
C ALA A 114 12.95 -9.01 0.27
N LEU A 115 12.48 -8.61 1.46
CA LEU A 115 13.16 -7.69 2.39
C LEU A 115 13.33 -6.23 1.93
N VAL A 116 13.10 -5.89 0.65
CA VAL A 116 13.25 -4.52 0.14
C VAL A 116 12.44 -3.49 0.93
N THR A 117 11.18 -3.80 1.25
CA THR A 117 10.35 -2.92 2.09
C THR A 117 10.84 -2.83 3.53
N ALA A 118 11.46 -3.89 4.07
CA ALA A 118 12.05 -3.85 5.41
C ALA A 118 13.27 -2.92 5.44
N VAL A 119 14.14 -3.00 4.42
CA VAL A 119 15.29 -2.08 4.27
C VAL A 119 14.82 -0.63 4.17
N GLN A 120 13.78 -0.36 3.38
CA GLN A 120 13.20 0.98 3.26
C GLN A 120 12.74 1.54 4.62
N LYS A 121 12.00 0.75 5.40
CA LYS A 121 11.52 1.14 6.73
C LYS A 121 12.68 1.39 7.69
N GLN A 122 13.66 0.48 7.75
CA GLN A 122 14.83 0.61 8.61
C GLN A 122 15.64 1.87 8.28
N VAL A 123 15.80 2.20 6.99
CA VAL A 123 16.46 3.45 6.58
C VAL A 123 15.67 4.67 7.05
N LEU A 124 14.34 4.67 6.88
CA LEU A 124 13.50 5.77 7.35
C LEU A 124 13.61 5.96 8.87
N GLU A 125 13.61 4.87 9.63
CA GLU A 125 13.80 4.89 11.09
C GLU A 125 15.18 5.44 11.46
N LYS A 126 16.26 4.94 10.83
CA LYS A 126 17.64 5.40 11.04
C LYS A 126 17.81 6.89 10.74
N MET A 127 17.10 7.40 9.75
CA MET A 127 17.10 8.82 9.36
C MET A 127 16.07 9.67 10.13
N ASN A 128 15.36 9.08 11.09
CA ASN A 128 14.28 9.72 11.85
C ASN A 128 13.18 10.35 10.96
N ILE A 129 12.89 9.72 9.83
CA ILE A 129 11.82 10.10 8.91
C ILE A 129 10.57 9.29 9.28
N LYS A 130 9.51 9.99 9.69
CA LYS A 130 8.22 9.35 10.01
C LYS A 130 7.63 8.73 8.74
N TYR A 131 7.14 7.50 8.85
CA TYR A 131 6.38 6.84 7.80
C TYR A 131 5.07 6.24 8.32
N PHE A 132 4.12 6.04 7.41
CA PHE A 132 2.80 5.44 7.68
C PHE A 132 2.53 4.33 6.67
N VAL A 133 2.10 3.17 7.14
CA VAL A 133 1.69 2.05 6.27
C VAL A 133 0.17 1.93 6.32
N CYS A 134 -0.48 2.03 5.16
CA CYS A 134 -1.92 1.80 5.04
C CYS A 134 -2.26 0.31 5.21
N GLU A 135 -3.50 -0.01 5.59
CA GLU A 135 -3.96 -1.40 5.54
C GLU A 135 -4.22 -1.87 4.10
N GLN A 136 -4.69 -0.98 3.23
CA GLN A 136 -5.03 -1.28 1.84
C GLN A 136 -4.59 -0.13 0.92
N ASP A 137 -5.48 0.74 0.45
CA ASP A 137 -5.10 1.81 -0.47
C ASP A 137 -4.46 3.02 0.24
N SER A 138 -3.60 3.74 -0.48
CA SER A 138 -2.83 4.89 0.01
C SER A 138 -3.39 6.25 -0.44
N LEU A 139 -4.30 6.32 -1.42
CA LEU A 139 -4.79 7.59 -1.99
C LEU A 139 -5.36 8.50 -0.91
N GLY A 140 -6.30 7.98 -0.13
CA GLY A 140 -6.95 8.76 0.94
C GLY A 140 -5.95 9.26 1.99
N ALA A 141 -4.94 8.45 2.33
CA ALA A 141 -3.89 8.84 3.27
C ALA A 141 -3.00 9.95 2.70
N ILE A 142 -2.52 9.78 1.47
CA ILE A 142 -1.65 10.73 0.77
C ILE A 142 -2.35 12.07 0.60
N VAL A 143 -3.55 12.07 0.02
CA VAL A 143 -4.33 13.31 -0.21
C VAL A 143 -4.64 14.02 1.11
N SER A 144 -5.05 13.28 2.14
CA SER A 144 -5.38 13.89 3.45
C SER A 144 -4.18 14.52 4.13
N VAL A 145 -3.02 13.87 4.09
CA VAL A 145 -1.79 14.41 4.68
C VAL A 145 -1.32 15.62 3.88
N ALA A 146 -1.23 15.51 2.55
CA ALA A 146 -0.78 16.60 1.69
C ALA A 146 -1.67 17.85 1.81
N ARG A 147 -3.00 17.70 1.81
CA ARG A 147 -3.94 18.82 2.01
C ARG A 147 -3.83 19.41 3.41
N LYS A 148 -3.71 18.57 4.46
CA LYS A 148 -3.60 19.06 5.84
C LYS A 148 -2.33 19.88 6.06
N PHE A 149 -1.21 19.41 5.53
CA PHE A 149 0.10 20.05 5.68
C PHE A 149 0.41 21.05 4.56
N LYS A 150 -0.52 21.26 3.62
CA LYS A 150 -0.40 22.16 2.46
C LYS A 150 0.91 21.96 1.69
N CYS A 151 1.23 20.71 1.39
CA CYS A 151 2.46 20.35 0.70
C CYS A 151 2.22 19.53 -0.56
N PRO A 152 3.17 19.55 -1.51
CA PRO A 152 3.13 18.68 -2.67
C PRO A 152 3.37 17.21 -2.28
N VAL A 153 3.04 16.33 -3.23
CA VAL A 153 3.30 14.89 -3.16
C VAL A 153 4.40 14.53 -4.16
N LEU A 154 5.47 13.91 -3.70
CA LEU A 154 6.47 13.24 -4.55
C LEU A 154 5.88 11.91 -5.04
N THR A 155 5.44 11.86 -6.30
CA THR A 155 4.76 10.70 -6.90
C THR A 155 4.73 10.80 -8.42
N ASP A 156 4.70 9.65 -9.10
CA ASP A 156 4.42 9.56 -10.54
C ASP A 156 2.92 9.33 -10.82
N ASN A 157 2.10 9.19 -9.77
CA ASN A 157 0.64 9.09 -9.84
C ASN A 157 0.02 10.50 -9.95
N LEU A 158 0.19 11.13 -11.12
CA LEU A 158 -0.23 12.51 -11.38
C LEU A 158 -1.73 12.76 -11.21
N GLU A 159 -2.55 11.71 -11.27
CA GLU A 159 -3.99 11.79 -11.01
C GLU A 159 -4.32 12.31 -9.60
N TYR A 160 -3.38 12.27 -8.65
CA TYR A 160 -3.59 12.85 -7.30
C TYR A 160 -3.85 14.36 -7.37
N SER A 161 -3.36 15.05 -8.40
CA SER A 161 -3.64 16.48 -8.63
C SER A 161 -5.12 16.77 -8.85
N LEU A 162 -5.87 15.83 -9.39
CA LEU A 162 -7.33 15.94 -9.50
C LEU A 162 -8.03 15.86 -8.15
N PHE A 163 -7.38 15.38 -7.09
CA PHE A 163 -7.89 15.40 -5.71
C PHE A 163 -7.46 16.65 -4.92
N GLY A 164 -6.87 17.64 -5.59
CA GLY A 164 -6.50 18.93 -4.98
C GLY A 164 -5.14 18.94 -4.27
N VAL A 165 -4.17 18.16 -4.76
CA VAL A 165 -2.79 18.17 -4.24
C VAL A 165 -1.77 18.26 -5.36
N SER A 166 -0.82 19.18 -5.28
CA SER A 166 0.21 19.30 -6.32
C SER A 166 1.15 18.10 -6.32
N CYS A 167 1.60 17.65 -7.49
CA CYS A 167 2.38 16.42 -7.66
C CYS A 167 3.76 16.71 -8.27
N ILE A 168 4.82 16.12 -7.72
CA ILE A 168 6.19 16.21 -8.20
C ILE A 168 6.62 14.81 -8.65
N PRO A 169 6.85 14.56 -9.96
CA PRO A 169 7.40 13.29 -10.43
C PRO A 169 8.77 13.02 -9.82
N ALA A 170 9.01 11.78 -9.37
CA ALA A 170 10.23 11.44 -8.63
C ALA A 170 11.50 11.65 -9.47
N ASN A 171 11.40 11.44 -10.79
CA ASN A 171 12.47 11.58 -11.76
C ASN A 171 12.71 13.04 -12.21
N SER A 172 11.85 13.98 -11.80
CA SER A 172 12.06 15.40 -12.07
C SER A 172 13.01 16.07 -11.08
N VAL A 173 13.28 15.43 -9.94
CA VAL A 173 14.10 15.99 -8.86
C VAL A 173 15.58 15.84 -9.19
N GLU A 174 16.32 16.94 -9.11
CA GLU A 174 17.77 16.96 -9.33
C GLU A 174 18.52 16.64 -8.02
N TYR A 175 18.77 15.35 -7.74
CA TYR A 175 19.39 14.88 -6.49
C TYR A 175 20.88 15.21 -6.34
N ASN A 176 21.59 15.52 -7.42
CA ASN A 176 23.04 15.71 -7.41
C ASN A 176 23.47 17.18 -7.27
N ASN A 177 22.55 18.07 -6.90
CA ASN A 177 22.88 19.48 -6.82
C ASN A 177 23.47 19.82 -5.44
N SER A 178 24.62 20.51 -5.42
CA SER A 178 25.25 21.03 -4.19
C SER A 178 24.53 22.26 -3.62
N GLU A 179 23.46 22.68 -4.28
CA GLU A 179 22.61 23.78 -3.88
C GLU A 179 21.78 23.44 -2.64
N THR A 180 21.47 24.46 -1.85
CA THR A 180 20.59 24.32 -0.69
C THR A 180 19.14 24.02 -1.07
N LYS A 181 18.76 24.19 -2.34
CA LYS A 181 17.39 23.99 -2.85
C LYS A 181 17.37 22.87 -3.89
N LEU A 182 16.39 21.98 -3.81
CA LEU A 182 16.19 20.93 -4.81
C LEU A 182 15.33 21.44 -5.95
N LYS A 183 15.91 21.52 -7.14
CA LYS A 183 15.17 21.82 -8.36
C LYS A 183 14.36 20.61 -8.81
N CYS A 184 13.11 20.83 -9.21
CA CYS A 184 12.20 19.80 -9.67
C CYS A 184 11.13 20.36 -10.63
N ARG A 185 10.23 19.50 -11.13
CA ARG A 185 9.04 19.90 -11.87
C ARG A 185 7.77 19.53 -11.09
N ILE A 186 6.77 20.40 -11.13
CA ILE A 186 5.52 20.24 -10.37
C ILE A 186 4.31 20.35 -11.28
N TYR A 187 3.37 19.43 -11.12
CA TYR A 187 2.00 19.53 -11.63
C TYR A 187 1.14 20.18 -10.55
N GLY A 188 0.84 21.46 -10.72
CA GLY A 188 -0.02 22.19 -9.81
C GLY A 188 -1.48 21.73 -9.92
N HIS A 189 -2.13 21.52 -8.78
CA HIS A 189 -3.48 20.96 -8.78
C HIS A 189 -4.54 21.90 -9.37
N GLU A 190 -4.37 23.22 -9.25
CA GLU A 190 -5.29 24.19 -9.84
C GLU A 190 -5.17 24.21 -11.35
N GLU A 191 -3.95 24.22 -11.89
CA GLU A 191 -3.65 24.16 -13.33
C GLU A 191 -4.18 22.87 -13.95
N VAL A 192 -3.96 21.73 -13.27
CA VAL A 192 -4.50 20.45 -13.73
C VAL A 192 -6.03 20.46 -13.70
N LYS A 193 -6.66 20.90 -12.60
CA LYS A 193 -8.13 20.97 -12.54
C LYS A 193 -8.72 21.93 -13.59
N ALA A 194 -8.05 23.05 -13.85
CA ALA A 194 -8.45 24.02 -14.88
C ALA A 194 -8.46 23.41 -16.28
N ALA A 195 -7.45 22.58 -16.61
CA ALA A 195 -7.40 21.88 -17.89
C ALA A 195 -8.59 20.94 -18.11
N PHE A 196 -9.15 20.38 -17.02
CA PHE A 196 -10.36 19.55 -17.08
C PHE A 196 -11.64 20.40 -17.07
N GLY A 197 -11.68 21.52 -16.35
CA GLY A 197 -12.82 22.45 -16.36
C GLY A 197 -14.14 21.86 -15.83
N VAL A 198 -14.08 20.91 -14.89
CA VAL A 198 -15.25 20.22 -14.31
C VAL A 198 -15.18 20.16 -12.78
N TYR A 199 -14.75 21.22 -12.11
CA TYR A 199 -14.43 21.26 -10.67
C TYR A 199 -15.45 20.58 -9.74
N ASN A 200 -16.73 20.98 -9.80
CA ASN A 200 -17.78 20.39 -8.93
C ASN A 200 -18.18 18.97 -9.35
N LYS A 201 -17.97 18.63 -10.63
CA LYS A 201 -18.26 17.31 -11.20
C LYS A 201 -17.04 16.41 -11.20
N MET A 202 -15.93 16.82 -10.57
CA MET A 202 -14.69 16.06 -10.52
C MET A 202 -14.87 14.69 -9.86
N PRO A 203 -15.64 14.55 -8.75
CA PRO A 203 -15.85 13.24 -8.14
C PRO A 203 -16.52 12.22 -9.07
N ILE A 204 -17.51 12.65 -9.85
CA ILE A 204 -18.18 11.76 -10.80
C ILE A 204 -17.33 11.50 -12.04
N LEU A 205 -16.58 12.49 -12.53
CA LEU A 205 -15.60 12.26 -13.59
C LEU A 205 -14.57 11.19 -13.18
N LEU A 206 -14.03 11.29 -11.96
CA LEU A 206 -13.09 10.32 -11.43
C LEU A 206 -13.76 8.94 -11.27
N ALA A 207 -15.01 8.88 -10.79
CA ALA A 207 -15.73 7.61 -10.71
C ALA A 207 -15.93 6.96 -12.09
N LEU A 208 -16.30 7.74 -13.10
CA LEU A 208 -16.47 7.29 -14.49
C LEU A 208 -15.16 6.75 -15.10
N LEU A 209 -14.02 7.38 -14.78
CA LEU A 209 -12.71 7.03 -15.31
C LEU A 209 -11.92 6.06 -14.42
N ASN A 210 -12.56 5.45 -13.43
CA ASN A 210 -11.94 4.43 -12.60
C ASN A 210 -11.94 3.07 -13.33
N GLU A 211 -10.75 2.60 -13.69
CA GLU A 211 -10.50 1.36 -14.44
C GLU A 211 -10.61 0.07 -13.59
N SER A 212 -11.27 0.15 -12.43
CA SER A 212 -11.43 -1.02 -11.54
C SER A 212 -12.85 -1.57 -11.53
N GLY A 213 -13.77 -0.95 -12.25
CA GLY A 213 -15.08 -1.52 -12.56
C GLY A 213 -15.28 -1.58 -14.07
N ASP A 214 -16.16 -2.48 -14.49
CA ASP A 214 -16.44 -2.77 -15.91
C ASP A 214 -17.66 -1.98 -16.42
N TYR A 215 -18.12 -0.99 -15.64
CA TYR A 215 -19.23 -0.11 -16.00
C TYR A 215 -18.90 0.88 -17.12
N LEU A 216 -17.63 1.03 -17.52
CA LEU A 216 -17.27 1.93 -18.62
C LEU A 216 -17.90 1.46 -19.95
N ASP A 217 -17.98 0.15 -20.17
CA ASP A 217 -18.57 -0.42 -21.38
C ASP A 217 -20.06 -0.11 -21.47
N SER A 218 -20.81 -0.24 -20.36
CA SER A 218 -22.22 0.16 -20.26
C SER A 218 -22.45 1.65 -20.52
N LEU A 219 -21.42 2.48 -20.32
CA LEU A 219 -21.51 3.92 -20.49
C LEU A 219 -21.10 4.39 -21.89
N MET A 220 -20.51 3.53 -22.71
CA MET A 220 -20.07 3.90 -24.06
C MET A 220 -21.21 4.40 -24.94
N GLU A 221 -22.41 3.83 -24.80
CA GLU A 221 -23.60 4.23 -25.56
C GLU A 221 -24.05 5.66 -25.24
N ILE A 222 -24.00 6.05 -23.97
CA ILE A 222 -24.46 7.37 -23.50
C ILE A 222 -23.39 8.44 -23.71
N ILE A 223 -22.12 8.04 -23.64
CA ILE A 223 -20.98 8.93 -23.86
C ILE A 223 -20.69 9.11 -25.35
N GLN A 224 -21.27 8.25 -26.21
CA GLN A 224 -21.13 8.25 -27.68
C GLN A 224 -19.66 8.26 -28.11
N TYR A 225 -18.90 7.31 -27.58
CA TYR A 225 -17.47 7.23 -27.76
C TYR A 225 -17.07 6.15 -28.78
N VAL A 226 -16.15 6.49 -29.68
CA VAL A 226 -15.54 5.56 -30.65
C VAL A 226 -14.03 5.80 -30.65
N GLY A 227 -13.21 4.86 -30.19
CA GLY A 227 -11.74 4.93 -30.33
C GLY A 227 -10.93 4.43 -29.12
N SER A 228 -9.68 4.92 -29.01
CA SER A 228 -8.72 4.57 -27.95
C SER A 228 -8.44 5.66 -26.89
N ASP A 229 -8.70 6.95 -27.15
CA ASP A 229 -8.69 8.03 -26.13
C ASP A 229 -10.02 8.16 -25.37
N VAL A 230 -10.15 7.51 -24.20
CA VAL A 230 -11.39 7.54 -23.39
C VAL A 230 -11.56 8.86 -22.63
N VAL A 231 -10.48 9.51 -22.21
CA VAL A 231 -10.54 10.59 -21.22
C VAL A 231 -11.17 11.86 -21.81
N GLY A 232 -10.69 12.31 -22.97
CA GLY A 232 -11.19 13.55 -23.60
C GLY A 232 -12.70 13.56 -23.85
N PRO A 233 -13.26 12.52 -24.49
CA PRO A 233 -14.71 12.37 -24.71
C PRO A 233 -15.52 12.37 -23.42
N VAL A 234 -15.12 11.59 -22.40
CA VAL A 234 -15.82 11.56 -21.10
C VAL A 234 -15.82 12.95 -20.44
N VAL A 235 -14.69 13.66 -20.48
CA VAL A 235 -14.61 15.04 -19.96
C VAL A 235 -15.58 15.98 -20.70
N ARG A 236 -15.62 15.93 -22.04
CA ARG A 236 -16.56 16.74 -22.84
C ARG A 236 -18.02 16.43 -22.50
N TRP A 237 -18.34 15.14 -22.36
CA TRP A 237 -19.69 14.71 -22.00
C TRP A 237 -20.09 15.21 -20.60
N VAL A 238 -19.23 15.04 -19.59
CA VAL A 238 -19.47 15.52 -18.21
C VAL A 238 -19.66 17.04 -18.15
N LYS A 239 -18.91 17.81 -18.96
CA LYS A 239 -19.08 19.26 -19.05
C LYS A 239 -20.50 19.66 -19.43
N GLN A 240 -21.12 18.94 -20.36
CA GLN A 240 -22.46 19.24 -20.87
C GLN A 240 -23.61 18.84 -19.93
N GLN A 241 -23.36 17.96 -18.95
CA GLN A 241 -24.43 17.49 -18.05
C GLN A 241 -24.76 18.50 -16.94
N ARG A 242 -25.96 18.45 -16.38
CA ARG A 242 -26.31 19.23 -15.18
C ARG A 242 -25.76 18.52 -13.93
N GLU A 243 -25.11 19.27 -13.04
CA GLU A 243 -24.50 18.70 -11.82
C GLU A 243 -25.51 17.92 -10.97
N ALA A 244 -26.70 18.48 -10.74
CA ALA A 244 -27.74 17.90 -9.90
C ALA A 244 -28.30 16.56 -10.41
N THR A 245 -28.22 16.28 -11.72
CA THR A 245 -28.80 15.05 -12.31
C THR A 245 -27.75 14.07 -12.83
N LEU A 246 -26.48 14.45 -12.82
CA LEU A 246 -25.39 13.68 -13.43
C LEU A 246 -25.23 12.30 -12.80
N PHE A 247 -25.27 12.22 -11.47
CA PHE A 247 -25.16 10.94 -10.77
C PHE A 247 -26.30 9.98 -11.13
N SER A 248 -27.56 10.43 -11.00
CA SER A 248 -28.72 9.58 -11.30
C SER A 248 -28.74 9.17 -12.77
N LYS A 249 -28.31 10.04 -13.69
CA LYS A 249 -28.20 9.71 -15.11
C LYS A 249 -27.23 8.57 -15.39
N VAL A 250 -26.06 8.58 -14.72
CA VAL A 250 -25.05 7.51 -14.85
C VAL A 250 -25.50 6.24 -14.12
N ALA A 251 -26.06 6.38 -12.92
CA ALA A 251 -26.51 5.22 -12.15
C ALA A 251 -27.66 4.49 -12.84
N ASN A 252 -28.58 5.21 -13.50
CA ASN A 252 -29.72 4.59 -14.20
C ASN A 252 -29.35 3.96 -15.55
N SER A 253 -28.14 4.17 -16.04
CA SER A 253 -27.67 3.57 -17.30
C SER A 253 -26.80 2.34 -17.13
N ILE A 254 -26.50 1.96 -15.89
CA ILE A 254 -25.78 0.73 -15.60
C ILE A 254 -26.83 -0.31 -15.23
N ASP A 255 -27.20 -1.13 -16.21
CA ASP A 255 -28.23 -2.15 -16.08
C ASP A 255 -27.84 -3.28 -15.13
N ASP A 256 -26.54 -3.62 -15.09
CA ASP A 256 -26.01 -4.62 -14.17
C ASP A 256 -25.99 -4.08 -12.73
N GLU A 257 -26.80 -4.68 -11.85
CA GLU A 257 -26.95 -4.24 -10.46
C GLU A 257 -25.62 -4.27 -9.68
N ASP A 258 -24.76 -5.23 -9.95
CA ASP A 258 -23.46 -5.38 -9.28
C ASP A 258 -22.49 -4.27 -9.71
N GLN A 259 -22.39 -3.99 -11.02
CA GLN A 259 -21.60 -2.89 -11.54
C GLN A 259 -22.13 -1.54 -11.08
N ASN A 260 -23.46 -1.38 -10.98
CA ASN A 260 -24.10 -0.17 -10.47
C ASN A 260 -23.75 0.04 -8.99
N ARG A 261 -23.83 -1.01 -8.17
CA ARG A 261 -23.40 -0.99 -6.76
C ARG A 261 -21.92 -0.63 -6.65
N ILE A 262 -21.06 -1.23 -7.47
CA ILE A 262 -19.62 -0.95 -7.51
C ILE A 262 -19.36 0.53 -7.85
N PHE A 263 -20.03 1.07 -8.89
CA PHE A 263 -19.92 2.47 -9.28
C PHE A 263 -20.30 3.40 -8.12
N LYS A 264 -21.43 3.14 -7.44
CA LYS A 264 -21.89 3.92 -6.28
C LYS A 264 -20.86 3.92 -5.16
N GLU A 265 -20.31 2.76 -4.82
CA GLU A 265 -19.27 2.65 -3.80
C GLU A 265 -17.97 3.40 -4.17
N VAL A 266 -17.58 3.41 -5.44
CA VAL A 266 -16.42 4.17 -5.93
C VAL A 266 -16.68 5.66 -5.76
N TYR A 267 -17.84 6.10 -6.25
CA TYR A 267 -18.23 7.49 -6.21
C TYR A 267 -18.25 8.03 -4.77
N GLU A 268 -18.87 7.30 -3.85
CA GLU A 268 -18.88 7.66 -2.42
C GLU A 268 -17.47 7.76 -1.83
N LYS A 269 -16.60 6.79 -2.11
CA LYS A 269 -15.20 6.82 -1.66
C LYS A 269 -14.45 8.04 -2.20
N ILE A 270 -14.63 8.35 -3.49
CA ILE A 270 -14.02 9.52 -4.13
C ILE A 270 -14.57 10.81 -3.51
N GLN A 271 -15.89 10.92 -3.31
CA GLN A 271 -16.49 12.08 -2.66
C GLN A 271 -15.93 12.33 -1.26
N ILE A 272 -15.78 11.28 -0.46
CA ILE A 272 -15.18 11.38 0.88
C ILE A 272 -13.75 11.93 0.78
N ILE A 273 -12.91 11.38 -0.10
CA ILE A 273 -11.53 11.85 -0.26
C ILE A 273 -11.48 13.29 -0.81
N TYR A 274 -12.37 13.62 -1.74
CA TYR A 274 -12.38 14.90 -2.44
C TYR A 274 -12.90 16.04 -1.55
N PHE A 275 -13.99 15.83 -0.81
CA PHE A 275 -14.61 16.88 0.02
C PHE A 275 -14.16 16.85 1.47
N TYR A 276 -13.93 15.66 2.04
CA TYR A 276 -13.66 15.47 3.46
C TYR A 276 -12.42 14.59 3.70
N PRO A 277 -11.22 15.03 3.26
CA PRO A 277 -10.00 14.25 3.35
C PRO A 277 -9.55 14.09 4.82
N LEU A 278 -10.14 13.13 5.51
CA LEU A 278 -9.83 12.79 6.90
C LEU A 278 -9.29 11.37 6.95
N HIS A 279 -8.00 11.25 7.25
CA HIS A 279 -7.33 9.95 7.37
C HIS A 279 -6.56 9.83 8.69
N LEU A 280 -6.42 8.60 9.19
CA LEU A 280 -5.64 8.31 10.41
C LEU A 280 -4.18 8.79 10.30
N ALA A 281 -3.61 8.72 9.09
CA ALA A 281 -2.26 9.18 8.78
C ALA A 281 -2.02 10.65 9.18
N VAL A 282 -3.03 11.52 9.05
CA VAL A 282 -2.92 12.92 9.47
C VAL A 282 -2.62 13.01 10.97
N LYS A 283 -3.41 12.31 11.80
CA LYS A 283 -3.21 12.28 13.25
C LYS A 283 -1.88 11.63 13.63
N TYR A 284 -1.44 10.64 12.84
CA TYR A 284 -0.15 9.98 13.03
C TYR A 284 1.02 10.95 12.86
N PHE A 285 1.06 11.70 11.75
CA PHE A 285 2.15 12.63 11.50
C PHE A 285 2.12 13.89 12.37
N GLN A 286 0.94 14.31 12.84
CA GLN A 286 0.81 15.45 13.77
C GLN A 286 1.28 15.16 15.20
N ARG A 287 1.36 13.89 15.60
CA ARG A 287 1.74 13.50 16.96
C ARG A 287 3.21 13.08 17.02
N ASP A 288 3.87 13.41 18.12
CA ASP A 288 5.25 12.96 18.36
C ASP A 288 5.33 11.57 18.99
N ARG A 289 4.24 11.10 19.61
CA ARG A 289 4.14 9.76 20.16
C ARG A 289 3.32 8.84 19.26
N ALA A 290 3.80 7.61 19.08
CA ALA A 290 3.06 6.55 18.43
C ALA A 290 1.68 6.36 19.11
N HIS A 291 0.68 5.96 18.33
CA HIS A 291 -0.63 5.67 18.90
C HIS A 291 -0.55 4.43 19.79
N ASP A 292 -1.00 4.55 21.03
CA ASP A 292 -1.19 3.40 21.89
C ASP A 292 -2.20 2.44 21.24
N LEU A 293 -1.87 1.14 21.30
CA LEU A 293 -2.79 0.06 20.98
C LEU A 293 -3.57 -0.27 22.25
N LEU A 294 -4.89 -0.11 22.19
CA LEU A 294 -5.77 -0.31 23.34
C LEU A 294 -6.64 -1.55 23.13
N ARG A 295 -6.92 -2.27 24.23
CA ARG A 295 -7.72 -3.50 24.28
C ARG A 295 -8.98 -3.50 23.40
N ASP A 296 -9.77 -2.44 23.44
CA ASP A 296 -11.07 -2.35 22.77
C ASP A 296 -11.08 -1.33 21.60
N ASP A 297 -9.90 -1.04 21.04
CA ASP A 297 -9.78 -0.09 19.95
C ASP A 297 -10.20 -0.69 18.61
N LYS A 298 -11.36 -0.28 18.08
CA LYS A 298 -11.85 -0.72 16.75
C LYS A 298 -10.86 -0.46 15.60
N LYS A 299 -9.86 0.42 15.78
CA LYS A 299 -8.82 0.75 14.81
C LYS A 299 -7.44 0.18 15.19
N TRP A 300 -7.38 -0.79 16.12
CA TRP A 300 -6.13 -1.37 16.60
C TRP A 300 -5.25 -1.89 15.45
N LEU A 301 -5.84 -2.58 14.47
CA LEU A 301 -5.08 -3.17 13.36
C LEU A 301 -4.46 -2.07 12.50
N ALA A 302 -5.26 -1.08 12.08
CA ALA A 302 -4.78 0.08 11.34
C ALA A 302 -3.63 0.79 12.05
N LYS A 303 -3.72 0.95 13.37
CA LYS A 303 -2.65 1.57 14.19
C LYS A 303 -1.42 0.68 14.31
N ALA A 304 -1.60 -0.63 14.46
CA ALA A 304 -0.50 -1.58 14.59
C ALA A 304 0.29 -1.68 13.27
N VAL A 305 -0.41 -1.72 12.14
CA VAL A 305 0.19 -1.66 10.79
C VAL A 305 0.90 -0.33 10.58
N ALA A 306 0.24 0.78 10.88
CA ALA A 306 0.81 2.12 10.73
C ALA A 306 2.08 2.35 11.56
N SER A 307 2.21 1.67 12.70
CA SER A 307 3.37 1.75 13.59
C SER A 307 4.41 0.66 13.36
N GLY A 308 4.28 -0.13 12.28
CA GLY A 308 5.23 -1.20 11.94
C GLY A 308 5.16 -2.43 12.84
N LYS A 309 4.21 -2.51 13.78
CA LYS A 309 4.05 -3.65 14.71
C LYS A 309 3.43 -4.88 14.07
N ILE A 310 2.67 -4.69 12.99
CA ILE A 310 2.07 -5.78 12.21
C ILE A 310 2.45 -5.60 10.75
N GLU A 311 3.09 -6.61 10.20
CA GLU A 311 3.50 -6.64 8.80
C GLU A 311 2.33 -6.96 7.84
N LEU A 312 2.44 -6.47 6.60
CA LEU A 312 1.38 -6.59 5.60
C LEU A 312 0.92 -8.03 5.29
N PRO A 313 1.78 -9.07 5.29
CA PRO A 313 1.34 -10.46 5.14
C PRO A 313 0.28 -10.87 6.17
N TYR A 314 0.35 -10.36 7.40
CA TYR A 314 -0.65 -10.65 8.44
C TYR A 314 -1.97 -9.89 8.23
N VAL A 315 -1.94 -8.70 7.61
CA VAL A 315 -3.16 -8.00 7.20
C VAL A 315 -3.90 -8.81 6.12
N THR A 316 -3.15 -9.32 5.16
CA THR A 316 -3.61 -10.24 4.12
C THR A 316 -4.17 -11.53 4.72
N LEU A 317 -3.43 -12.16 5.64
CA LEU A 317 -3.83 -13.37 6.33
C LEU A 317 -5.18 -13.19 7.04
N LYS A 318 -5.33 -12.13 7.85
CA LYS A 318 -6.59 -11.81 8.53
C LYS A 318 -7.76 -11.62 7.55
N LYS A 319 -7.53 -10.94 6.42
CA LYS A 319 -8.62 -10.52 5.53
C LYS A 319 -9.06 -11.62 4.56
N SER A 320 -8.19 -12.55 4.21
CA SER A 320 -8.50 -13.54 3.17
C SER A 320 -7.98 -14.95 3.45
N GLY A 321 -7.41 -15.22 4.63
CA GLY A 321 -6.80 -16.51 4.95
C GLY A 321 -5.73 -16.91 3.94
N PHE A 322 -4.96 -15.96 3.41
CA PHE A 322 -3.97 -16.22 2.36
C PHE A 322 -2.58 -15.89 2.87
N ILE A 323 -1.59 -16.69 2.49
CA ILE A 323 -0.19 -16.34 2.66
C ILE A 323 0.63 -16.77 1.45
N ARG A 324 1.62 -15.95 1.09
CA ARG A 324 2.53 -16.24 -0.01
C ARG A 324 3.77 -16.93 0.55
N GLY A 325 4.07 -18.11 0.03
CA GLY A 325 5.28 -18.88 0.29
C GLY A 325 6.54 -18.19 -0.22
N SER A 326 7.66 -18.84 0.03
CA SER A 326 8.97 -18.34 -0.40
C SER A 326 9.11 -18.40 -1.92
N THR A 327 9.62 -17.31 -2.50
CA THR A 327 10.10 -17.31 -3.89
C THR A 327 11.57 -17.72 -3.99
N LEU A 328 12.24 -17.97 -2.85
CA LEU A 328 13.64 -18.39 -2.83
C LEU A 328 13.79 -19.83 -3.32
N MET A 329 14.73 -20.04 -4.23
CA MET A 329 15.06 -21.32 -4.86
C MET A 329 16.55 -21.61 -4.66
N PHE A 330 16.94 -21.98 -3.45
CA PHE A 330 18.30 -22.49 -3.19
C PHE A 330 18.39 -23.99 -3.48
N ASP A 331 17.35 -24.75 -3.11
CA ASP A 331 17.20 -26.17 -3.43
C ASP A 331 15.74 -26.46 -3.81
N CYS A 332 15.52 -26.93 -5.04
CA CYS A 332 14.17 -27.25 -5.52
C CYS A 332 13.56 -28.48 -4.84
N LYS A 333 14.38 -29.34 -4.21
CA LYS A 333 13.92 -30.56 -3.52
C LYS A 333 13.38 -30.28 -2.12
N GLN A 334 13.79 -29.18 -1.50
CA GLN A 334 13.28 -28.79 -0.18
C GLN A 334 11.83 -28.33 -0.27
N PRO A 335 11.04 -28.45 0.82
CA PRO A 335 9.74 -27.83 0.91
C PRO A 335 9.84 -26.30 0.87
N ASP A 336 8.70 -25.62 0.78
CA ASP A 336 8.64 -24.16 0.89
C ASP A 336 9.22 -23.71 2.24
N ALA A 337 10.04 -22.65 2.22
CA ALA A 337 10.75 -22.18 3.40
C ALA A 337 9.82 -21.65 4.51
N LEU A 338 8.54 -21.40 4.22
CA LEU A 338 7.55 -21.07 5.25
C LEU A 338 6.98 -22.28 5.99
N MET A 339 7.16 -23.51 5.46
CA MET A 339 6.57 -24.70 6.07
C MET A 339 6.99 -24.93 7.54
N PRO A 340 8.26 -24.73 7.94
CA PRO A 340 8.65 -24.87 9.35
C PRO A 340 7.97 -23.87 10.30
N ALA A 341 7.45 -22.75 9.79
CA ALA A 341 6.79 -21.72 10.58
C ALA A 341 5.26 -21.77 10.49
N ILE A 342 4.69 -22.81 9.89
CA ILE A 342 3.28 -22.79 9.50
C ILE A 342 2.32 -22.78 10.68
N ASP A 343 2.68 -23.42 11.79
CA ASP A 343 1.87 -23.42 13.02
C ASP A 343 1.85 -22.03 13.68
N ILE A 344 2.98 -21.32 13.65
CA ILE A 344 3.06 -19.92 14.11
C ILE A 344 2.14 -19.04 13.26
N ILE A 345 2.14 -19.23 11.94
CA ILE A 345 1.29 -18.49 11.01
C ILE A 345 -0.19 -18.82 11.26
N ALA A 346 -0.53 -20.10 11.45
CA ALA A 346 -1.88 -20.55 11.74
C ALA A 346 -2.41 -19.99 13.07
N TYR A 347 -1.60 -20.05 14.13
CA TYR A 347 -1.95 -19.46 15.42
C TYR A 347 -2.10 -17.94 15.33
N SER A 348 -1.24 -17.27 14.56
CA SER A 348 -1.36 -15.84 14.29
C SER A 348 -2.66 -15.50 13.55
N HIS A 349 -3.10 -16.33 12.60
CA HIS A 349 -4.39 -16.15 11.93
C HIS A 349 -5.55 -16.24 12.93
N CYS A 350 -5.53 -17.24 13.81
CA CYS A 350 -6.47 -17.39 14.93
C CYS A 350 -6.50 -16.15 15.85
N LEU A 351 -5.35 -15.63 16.26
CA LEU A 351 -5.25 -14.38 17.05
C LEU A 351 -5.86 -13.19 16.29
N LEU A 352 -5.54 -13.03 15.01
CA LEU A 352 -6.02 -11.90 14.21
C LEU A 352 -7.53 -11.93 13.97
N THR A 353 -8.14 -13.12 14.01
CA THR A 353 -9.56 -13.36 13.74
C THR A 353 -10.40 -13.63 14.98
N ASN A 354 -9.78 -13.81 16.15
CA ASN A 354 -10.43 -14.28 17.38
C ASN A 354 -11.20 -15.59 17.14
N SER A 355 -10.49 -16.57 16.55
CA SER A 355 -11.03 -17.87 16.16
C SER A 355 -10.10 -18.98 16.63
N GLN A 356 -10.65 -20.14 16.95
CA GLN A 356 -9.93 -21.38 17.24
C GLN A 356 -9.60 -22.18 15.98
N VAL A 357 -10.28 -21.86 14.87
CA VAL A 357 -10.07 -22.51 13.58
C VAL A 357 -9.34 -21.56 12.65
N SER A 358 -8.29 -22.06 12.03
CA SER A 358 -7.56 -21.36 10.97
C SER A 358 -7.58 -22.19 9.69
N ASN A 359 -8.10 -21.57 8.62
CA ASN A 359 -8.08 -22.08 7.25
C ASN A 359 -7.22 -21.14 6.39
N ILE A 360 -6.08 -21.65 5.92
CA ILE A 360 -5.07 -20.87 5.19
C ILE A 360 -4.82 -21.46 3.81
N LYS A 361 -4.91 -20.61 2.80
CA LYS A 361 -4.41 -20.85 1.44
C LYS A 361 -2.97 -20.39 1.35
N LEU A 362 -2.04 -21.34 1.37
CA LEU A 362 -0.62 -21.11 1.15
C LEU A 362 -0.31 -21.25 -0.34
N LEU A 363 0.13 -20.16 -0.98
CA LEU A 363 0.73 -20.24 -2.31
C LEU A 363 2.20 -20.65 -2.16
N GLN A 364 2.44 -21.95 -2.19
CA GLN A 364 3.76 -22.55 -1.96
C GLN A 364 4.50 -22.84 -3.26
N ARG A 365 5.81 -22.97 -3.14
CA ARG A 365 6.64 -23.69 -4.09
C ARG A 365 6.52 -25.20 -3.87
N ASN A 366 6.29 -25.95 -4.95
CA ASN A 366 6.42 -27.41 -5.00
C ASN A 366 7.38 -27.75 -6.14
N GLY A 367 8.62 -28.13 -5.82
CA GLY A 367 9.66 -28.30 -6.82
C GLY A 367 9.97 -26.99 -7.54
N ARG A 368 9.77 -26.99 -8.87
CA ARG A 368 9.90 -25.83 -9.77
C ARG A 368 8.56 -25.20 -10.15
N LYS A 369 7.47 -25.58 -9.48
CA LYS A 369 6.12 -25.08 -9.78
C LYS A 369 5.50 -24.40 -8.56
N SER A 370 4.64 -23.44 -8.83
CA SER A 370 3.77 -22.84 -7.83
C SER A 370 2.49 -23.66 -7.68
N SER A 371 2.07 -23.86 -6.43
CA SER A 371 0.83 -24.58 -6.12
C SER A 371 0.15 -23.95 -4.90
N VAL A 372 -1.14 -24.17 -4.75
CA VAL A 372 -1.90 -23.72 -3.59
C VAL A 372 -2.14 -24.92 -2.69
N LYS A 373 -1.73 -24.80 -1.42
CA LYS A 373 -2.01 -25.78 -0.37
C LYS A 373 -3.00 -25.16 0.62
N ILE A 374 -4.03 -25.92 0.97
CA ILE A 374 -4.95 -25.56 2.04
C ILE A 374 -4.41 -26.16 3.34
N ILE A 375 -4.34 -25.35 4.38
CA ILE A 375 -3.89 -25.73 5.71
C ILE A 375 -5.02 -25.42 6.67
N GLU A 376 -5.51 -26.46 7.32
CA GLU A 376 -6.58 -26.38 8.31
C GLU A 376 -6.02 -26.80 9.66
N THR A 377 -6.28 -25.97 10.65
CA THR A 377 -5.78 -26.15 12.02
C THR A 377 -6.89 -25.77 12.99
N HIS A 378 -6.94 -26.49 14.10
CA HIS A 378 -7.88 -26.26 15.18
C HIS A 378 -7.12 -26.25 16.51
N TRP A 379 -7.47 -25.31 17.38
CA TRP A 379 -6.91 -25.17 18.72
C TRP A 379 -8.00 -25.38 19.77
N ASN A 380 -7.70 -26.15 20.81
CA ASN A 380 -8.68 -26.45 21.85
C ASN A 380 -8.88 -25.29 22.82
N THR A 381 -7.83 -24.48 23.03
CA THR A 381 -7.90 -23.30 23.91
C THR A 381 -8.49 -22.08 23.23
N GLU A 382 -9.10 -21.21 24.04
CA GLU A 382 -9.60 -19.94 23.56
C GLU A 382 -8.44 -19.02 23.12
N ILE A 383 -8.45 -18.64 21.84
CA ILE A 383 -7.47 -17.72 21.26
C ILE A 383 -8.12 -16.35 21.10
N SER A 384 -7.52 -15.33 21.72
CA SER A 384 -8.01 -13.95 21.65
C SER A 384 -6.89 -12.95 21.51
N ASN A 385 -7.06 -11.97 20.60
CA ASN A 385 -6.18 -10.80 20.54
C ASN A 385 -6.43 -9.78 21.65
N ARG A 386 -7.45 -9.98 22.49
CA ARG A 386 -7.85 -9.00 23.50
C ARG A 386 -6.72 -8.67 24.46
N ASP A 387 -5.88 -9.65 24.81
CA ASP A 387 -4.79 -9.46 25.76
C ASP A 387 -3.42 -9.20 25.10
N LEU A 388 -3.37 -9.17 23.76
CA LEU A 388 -2.20 -8.73 22.99
C LEU A 388 -1.99 -7.22 23.07
N PHE A 389 -3.06 -6.46 23.33
CA PHE A 389 -2.97 -5.01 23.39
C PHE A 389 -2.40 -4.59 24.73
N THR A 390 -1.17 -4.08 24.68
CA THR A 390 -0.32 -3.78 25.84
C THR A 390 -0.93 -2.77 26.82
N LYS A 391 -2.08 -2.14 26.51
CA LYS A 391 -2.72 -1.12 27.34
C LYS A 391 -4.24 -1.29 27.40
N TYR A 392 -4.80 -1.23 28.60
CA TYR A 392 -6.24 -1.17 28.83
C TYR A 392 -6.60 -0.06 29.82
N ARG A 393 -7.84 0.44 29.75
CA ARG A 393 -8.33 1.50 30.65
C ARG A 393 -9.14 0.89 31.80
N VAL A 394 -8.84 1.34 33.02
CA VAL A 394 -9.68 1.12 34.20
C VAL A 394 -9.98 2.49 34.79
N GLY A 395 -11.19 3.00 34.56
CA GLY A 395 -11.54 4.39 34.85
C GLY A 395 -10.65 5.37 34.08
N LYS A 396 -9.96 6.29 34.78
CA LYS A 396 -9.01 7.26 34.20
C LYS A 396 -7.57 6.72 34.08
N LYS A 397 -7.26 5.55 34.64
CA LYS A 397 -5.89 5.00 34.66
C LYS A 397 -5.64 4.06 33.47
N LEU A 398 -4.44 4.13 32.92
CA LEU A 398 -3.94 3.20 31.91
C LEU A 398 -3.14 2.11 32.61
N LYS A 399 -3.50 0.84 32.39
CA LYS A 399 -2.77 -0.32 32.89
C LYS A 399 -2.14 -1.06 31.72
N THR A 400 -0.99 -1.69 31.96
CA THR A 400 -0.28 -2.49 30.97
C THR A 400 -0.34 -3.98 31.29
N THR A 401 -0.51 -4.82 30.28
CA THR A 401 -0.38 -6.28 30.39
C THR A 401 0.87 -6.73 29.64
N THR A 402 1.49 -7.81 30.12
CA THR A 402 2.47 -8.57 29.34
C THR A 402 1.68 -9.53 28.45
N PRO A 403 1.83 -9.47 27.12
CA PRO A 403 1.17 -10.42 26.23
C PRO A 403 1.66 -11.85 26.52
N GLN A 404 0.75 -12.76 26.88
CA GLN A 404 1.06 -14.19 27.12
C GLN A 404 0.83 -15.07 25.88
N ALA A 405 0.53 -14.47 24.73
CA ALA A 405 0.13 -15.21 23.54
C ALA A 405 1.23 -16.15 23.01
N PHE A 406 2.51 -15.81 23.19
CA PHE A 406 3.59 -16.72 22.82
C PHE A 406 3.68 -17.91 23.77
N ASP A 407 3.53 -17.70 25.09
CA ASP A 407 3.51 -18.79 26.07
C ASP A 407 2.31 -19.72 25.85
N HIS A 408 1.15 -19.16 25.50
CA HIS A 408 -0.05 -19.94 25.14
C HIS A 408 0.21 -20.77 23.88
N PHE A 409 0.78 -20.16 22.84
CA PHE A 409 1.18 -20.87 21.63
C PHE A 409 2.11 -22.05 21.96
N LEU A 410 3.17 -21.83 22.72
CA LEU A 410 4.13 -22.88 23.06
C LEU A 410 3.49 -24.05 23.82
N LYS A 411 2.62 -23.76 24.79
CA LYS A 411 1.88 -24.81 25.53
C LYS A 411 0.94 -25.62 24.64
N GLU A 412 0.33 -24.99 23.64
CA GLU A 412 -0.60 -25.68 22.74
C GLU A 412 0.11 -26.50 21.67
N VAL A 413 1.19 -25.98 21.08
CA VAL A 413 1.90 -26.64 19.96
C VAL A 413 2.90 -27.67 20.46
N LEU A 414 3.52 -27.41 21.61
CA LEU A 414 4.61 -28.21 22.17
C LEU A 414 4.34 -28.47 23.67
N PRO A 415 3.22 -29.13 24.03
CA PRO A 415 2.79 -29.32 25.42
C PRO A 415 3.79 -30.13 26.26
N GLU A 416 4.58 -30.98 25.62
CA GLU A 416 5.57 -31.85 26.26
C GLU A 416 6.96 -31.19 26.40
N HIS A 417 7.14 -29.97 25.89
CA HIS A 417 8.42 -29.29 25.89
C HIS A 417 8.49 -28.24 27.02
N ASP A 418 9.39 -28.43 27.99
CA ASP A 418 9.63 -27.42 29.03
C ASP A 418 10.57 -26.34 28.52
N PHE A 419 10.02 -25.17 28.21
CA PHE A 419 10.78 -24.01 27.71
C PHE A 419 11.52 -23.24 28.80
N LYS A 420 11.40 -23.62 30.08
CA LYS A 420 12.05 -22.90 31.19
C LYS A 420 13.58 -22.90 31.09
N ASP A 421 14.17 -23.90 30.46
CA ASP A 421 15.64 -24.06 30.39
C ASP A 421 16.28 -23.45 29.13
N LEU A 422 15.50 -23.11 28.10
CA LEU A 422 16.02 -22.58 26.82
C LEU A 422 16.31 -21.06 26.85
N LEU A 423 15.68 -20.33 27.78
CA LEU A 423 15.87 -18.87 27.94
C LEU A 423 17.20 -18.49 28.57
N GLN A 424 17.94 -19.44 29.16
CA GLN A 424 19.27 -19.18 29.74
C GLN A 424 20.42 -19.27 28.72
N THR A 425 20.17 -19.84 27.54
CA THR A 425 21.25 -20.18 26.58
C THR A 425 21.48 -19.12 25.50
N PHE A 426 20.66 -18.07 25.44
CA PHE A 426 20.73 -17.03 24.40
C PHE A 426 20.68 -15.58 24.92
N LEU A 427 21.02 -15.35 26.19
CA LEU A 427 21.28 -14.01 26.73
C LEU A 427 22.77 -13.75 26.90
#